data_AF-A0A520JGT0-F1
#
_entry.id   AF-A0A520JGT0-F1
#
_cell.length_a   1.000
_cell.length_b   1.000
_cell.length_c   1.000
_cell.angle_alpha   90.00
_cell.angle_beta   90.00
_cell.angle_gamma   90.00
#
_symmetry.space_group_name_H-M   'P 1'
#
loop_
_entity.id
_entity.type
_entity.pdbx_description
1 polymer ?
#
loop_
_entity_poly.entity_id
_entity_poly.type
_entity_poly.pdbx_seq_one_letter_code
_entity_poly.pdbx_strand_id
1 'polypeptide(L)'
;MSIDGRDTDLGATEGVAVLLARASAAEARTTDRLYGAIDDVLMDDAVRLDDRTRLRMRAVLAQLAGGIEAALRSHAARLLILRDEAVLAERLRVTAAPVFARLNASGLLRDPALIRELLGRVRQDLMADALPIRAPDDPDQPSLLPRL
;
A
#
# COMPACT_ATOMS: atom_id res chain seq x y z
N MET A 1 59.64 0.16 -0.12
CA MET A 1 58.47 0.24 0.77
C MET A 1 57.24 -0.09 -0.05
N SER A 2 56.60 -1.21 0.21
CA SER A 2 55.34 -1.63 -0.44
C SER A 2 54.22 -1.31 0.54
N ILE A 3 53.37 -0.34 0.22
CA ILE A 3 52.20 -0.01 1.05
C ILE A 3 51.03 -0.78 0.46
N ASP A 4 50.42 -1.53 1.35
CA ASP A 4 49.53 -2.66 1.15
C ASP A 4 48.21 -2.23 0.49
N GLY A 5 47.94 -2.74 -0.72
CA GLY A 5 46.63 -2.60 -1.37
C GLY A 5 45.55 -3.50 -0.78
N ARG A 6 45.90 -4.37 0.19
CA ARG A 6 44.95 -5.29 0.85
C ARG A 6 44.15 -4.63 1.98
N ASP A 7 44.66 -3.55 2.57
CA ASP A 7 44.04 -2.90 3.72
C ASP A 7 42.77 -2.11 3.33
N THR A 8 42.76 -1.53 2.13
CA THR A 8 41.62 -0.79 1.57
C THR A 8 40.46 -1.70 1.18
N ASP A 9 40.75 -2.91 0.67
CA ASP A 9 39.75 -3.87 0.22
C ASP A 9 39.06 -4.59 1.40
N LEU A 10 39.82 -4.85 2.48
CA LEU A 10 39.28 -5.38 3.74
C LEU A 10 38.34 -4.37 4.41
N GLY A 11 38.72 -3.09 4.50
CA GLY A 11 37.87 -2.04 5.06
C GLY A 11 36.60 -1.76 4.23
N ALA A 12 36.67 -1.89 2.90
CA ALA A 12 35.51 -1.82 2.03
C ALA A 12 34.57 -3.01 2.22
N THR A 13 35.12 -4.22 2.34
CA THR A 13 34.35 -5.46 2.56
C THR A 13 33.68 -5.47 3.94
N GLU A 14 34.37 -4.98 4.97
CA GLU A 14 33.84 -4.82 6.33
C GLU A 14 32.76 -3.73 6.39
N GLY A 15 32.94 -2.62 5.68
CA GLY A 15 31.92 -1.59 5.51
C GLY A 15 30.66 -2.09 4.80
N VAL A 16 30.80 -2.91 3.76
CA VAL A 16 29.68 -3.56 3.06
C VAL A 16 28.95 -4.54 3.97
N ALA A 17 29.66 -5.34 4.76
CA ALA A 17 29.07 -6.26 5.72
C ALA A 17 28.25 -5.52 6.80
N VAL A 18 28.77 -4.38 7.30
CA VAL A 18 28.05 -3.52 8.25
C VAL A 18 26.79 -2.90 7.63
N LEU A 19 26.84 -2.47 6.37
CA LEU A 19 25.67 -1.94 5.67
C LEU A 19 24.60 -3.02 5.42
N LEU A 20 25.00 -4.23 5.03
CA LEU A 20 24.10 -5.38 4.87
C LEU A 20 23.48 -5.83 6.20
N ALA A 21 24.26 -5.82 7.28
CA ALA A 21 23.75 -6.09 8.63
C ALA A 21 22.75 -5.02 9.08
N ARG A 22 22.98 -3.74 8.75
CA ARG A 22 22.01 -2.67 9.01
C ARG A 22 20.75 -2.80 8.16
N ALA A 23 20.88 -3.18 6.89
CA ALA A 23 19.77 -3.39 5.98
C ALA A 23 18.89 -4.57 6.43
N SER A 24 19.48 -5.72 6.74
CA SER A 24 18.78 -6.89 7.28
C SER A 24 18.13 -6.60 8.64
N ALA A 25 18.79 -5.86 9.53
CA ALA A 25 18.17 -5.42 10.78
C ALA A 25 17.02 -4.41 10.55
N ALA A 26 17.11 -3.57 9.52
CA ALA A 26 16.03 -2.66 9.14
C ALA A 26 14.85 -3.43 8.53
N GLU A 27 15.11 -4.47 7.76
CA GLU A 27 14.13 -5.38 7.19
C GLU A 27 13.44 -6.19 8.28
N ALA A 28 14.19 -6.78 9.21
CA ALA A 28 13.65 -7.48 10.39
C ALA A 28 12.75 -6.55 11.23
N ARG A 29 13.21 -5.32 11.53
CA ARG A 29 12.37 -4.32 12.22
C ARG A 29 11.14 -3.93 11.42
N THR A 30 11.22 -3.92 10.09
CA THR A 30 10.07 -3.59 9.22
C THR A 30 9.07 -4.75 9.22
N THR A 31 9.55 -5.98 9.20
CA THR A 31 8.77 -7.20 9.34
C THR A 31 8.12 -7.28 10.72
N ASP A 32 8.84 -7.01 11.80
CA ASP A 32 8.28 -6.96 13.16
C ASP A 32 7.26 -5.83 13.31
N ARG A 33 7.52 -4.65 12.71
CA ARG A 33 6.55 -3.55 12.66
C ARG A 33 5.30 -3.91 11.85
N LEU A 34 5.45 -4.71 10.80
CA LEU A 34 4.36 -5.18 9.95
C LEU A 34 3.52 -6.23 10.69
N TYR A 35 4.14 -7.21 11.34
CA TYR A 35 3.45 -8.18 12.21
C TYR A 35 2.75 -7.47 13.37
N GLY A 36 3.42 -6.51 14.00
CA GLY A 36 2.75 -5.71 15.02
C GLY A 36 1.68 -4.77 14.45
N ALA A 37 1.77 -4.28 13.20
CA ALA A 37 0.70 -3.49 12.58
C ALA A 37 -0.50 -4.35 12.17
N ILE A 38 -0.28 -5.63 11.86
CA ILE A 38 -1.32 -6.65 11.70
C ILE A 38 -2.04 -6.87 13.04
N ASP A 39 -1.29 -6.92 14.14
CA ASP A 39 -1.86 -6.98 15.50
C ASP A 39 -2.52 -5.64 15.93
N ASP A 40 -2.03 -4.48 15.48
CA ASP A 40 -2.57 -3.15 15.84
C ASP A 40 -3.86 -2.77 15.09
N VAL A 41 -4.12 -3.34 13.91
CA VAL A 41 -5.44 -3.22 13.27
C VAL A 41 -6.53 -3.85 14.17
N LEU A 42 -6.15 -4.65 15.17
CA LEU A 42 -7.04 -5.43 16.01
C LEU A 42 -7.40 -4.82 17.39
N MET A 43 -6.70 -3.83 17.99
CA MET A 43 -7.21 -3.11 19.20
C MET A 43 -6.62 -1.71 19.48
N ASP A 44 -7.41 -0.97 20.24
CA ASP A 44 -7.42 0.45 20.63
C ASP A 44 -6.19 0.92 21.45
N ASP A 45 -5.27 1.68 20.84
CA ASP A 45 -4.73 2.95 21.38
C ASP A 45 -3.56 3.52 20.54
N ALA A 46 -3.87 4.60 19.82
CA ALA A 46 -3.07 5.80 19.55
C ALA A 46 -1.55 5.81 19.18
N VAL A 47 -0.82 4.71 18.97
CA VAL A 47 0.66 4.81 18.80
C VAL A 47 1.26 4.36 17.45
N ARG A 48 0.58 3.62 16.56
CA ARG A 48 1.31 2.92 15.45
C ARG A 48 0.88 3.17 14.00
N LEU A 49 -0.25 3.80 13.74
CA LEU A 49 -0.64 4.28 12.40
C LEU A 49 -1.24 5.68 12.54
N ASP A 50 -0.66 6.65 11.84
CA ASP A 50 -1.24 8.00 11.74
C ASP A 50 -2.69 7.88 11.22
N ASP A 51 -3.60 8.64 11.81
CA ASP A 51 -5.03 8.60 11.49
C ASP A 51 -5.29 8.88 10.02
N ARG A 52 -4.42 9.70 9.40
CA ARG A 52 -4.41 9.95 7.96
C ARG A 52 -4.19 8.67 7.15
N THR A 53 -3.22 7.84 7.52
CA THR A 53 -2.93 6.57 6.85
C THR A 53 -4.10 5.60 7.02
N ARG A 54 -4.65 5.52 8.22
CA ARG A 54 -5.82 4.66 8.53
C ARG A 54 -7.04 5.04 7.68
N LEU A 55 -7.35 6.34 7.59
CA LEU A 55 -8.45 6.85 6.80
C LEU A 55 -8.26 6.53 5.30
N ARG A 56 -7.05 6.74 4.77
CA ARG A 56 -6.71 6.42 3.38
C ARG A 56 -6.82 4.94 3.07
N MET A 57 -6.32 4.06 3.94
CA MET A 57 -6.46 2.61 3.77
C MET A 57 -7.93 2.20 3.70
N ARG A 58 -8.77 2.73 4.60
CA ARG A 58 -10.22 2.47 4.59
C ARG A 58 -10.88 2.98 3.31
N ALA A 59 -10.50 4.15 2.83
CA ALA A 59 -11.01 4.73 1.58
C ALA A 59 -10.63 3.88 0.37
N VAL A 60 -9.36 3.48 0.23
CA VAL A 60 -8.87 2.63 -0.86
C VAL A 60 -9.62 1.30 -0.87
N LEU A 61 -9.77 0.65 0.29
CA LEU A 61 -10.52 -0.59 0.42
C LEU A 61 -12.00 -0.45 0.02
N ALA A 62 -12.66 0.61 0.49
CA ALA A 62 -14.05 0.87 0.15
C ALA A 62 -14.23 1.13 -1.36
N GLN A 63 -13.30 1.87 -1.97
CA GLN A 63 -13.28 2.12 -3.42
C GLN A 63 -13.06 0.84 -4.22
N LEU A 64 -12.10 0.00 -3.82
CA LEU A 64 -11.85 -1.29 -4.48
C LEU A 64 -13.05 -2.21 -4.40
N ALA A 65 -13.63 -2.38 -3.20
CA ALA A 65 -14.82 -3.20 -3.01
C ALA A 65 -16.01 -2.68 -3.83
N GLY A 66 -16.25 -1.36 -3.81
CA GLY A 66 -17.32 -0.73 -4.58
C GLY A 66 -17.13 -0.86 -6.09
N GLY A 67 -15.89 -0.73 -6.58
CA GLY A 67 -15.55 -0.91 -7.99
C GLY A 67 -15.78 -2.35 -8.47
N ILE A 68 -15.32 -3.34 -7.69
CA ILE A 68 -15.54 -4.77 -7.98
C ILE A 68 -17.03 -5.08 -7.97
N GLU A 69 -17.76 -4.63 -6.95
CA GLU A 69 -19.21 -4.80 -6.86
C GLU A 69 -19.93 -4.21 -8.07
N ALA A 70 -19.60 -2.97 -8.45
CA ALA A 70 -20.21 -2.30 -9.60
C ALA A 70 -19.93 -3.05 -10.91
N ALA A 71 -18.71 -3.56 -11.09
CA ALA A 71 -18.32 -4.33 -12.27
C ALA A 71 -19.09 -5.66 -12.34
N LEU A 72 -19.15 -6.41 -11.24
CA LEU A 72 -19.90 -7.67 -11.14
C LEU A 72 -21.39 -7.45 -11.41
N ARG A 73 -21.99 -6.43 -10.79
CA ARG A 73 -23.40 -6.09 -10.97
C ARG A 73 -23.70 -5.69 -12.42
N SER A 74 -22.82 -4.90 -13.02
CA SER A 74 -22.95 -4.50 -14.42
C SER A 74 -22.86 -5.70 -15.36
N HIS A 75 -21.94 -6.63 -15.10
CA HIS A 75 -21.81 -7.86 -15.87
C HIS A 75 -23.03 -8.76 -15.72
N ALA A 76 -23.49 -9.01 -14.48
CA ALA A 76 -24.67 -9.80 -14.20
C ALA A 76 -25.94 -9.20 -14.82
N ALA A 77 -26.11 -7.86 -14.78
CA ALA A 77 -27.23 -7.18 -15.44
C ALA A 77 -27.19 -7.39 -16.96
N ARG A 78 -26.00 -7.37 -17.60
CA ARG A 78 -25.88 -7.69 -19.03
C ARG A 78 -26.31 -9.14 -19.33
N LEU A 79 -25.91 -10.10 -18.50
CA LEU A 79 -26.31 -11.50 -18.67
C LEU A 79 -27.82 -11.71 -18.51
N LEU A 80 -28.47 -10.96 -17.62
CA LEU A 80 -29.93 -11.00 -17.45
C LEU A 80 -30.66 -10.42 -18.66
N ILE A 81 -30.17 -9.30 -19.21
CA ILE A 81 -30.73 -8.73 -20.45
C ILE A 81 -30.63 -9.72 -21.61
N LEU A 82 -29.51 -10.43 -21.76
CA LEU A 82 -29.34 -11.46 -22.79
C LEU A 82 -30.29 -12.67 -22.64
N ARG A 83 -30.96 -12.80 -21.49
CA ARG A 83 -31.94 -13.85 -21.18
C ARG A 83 -33.37 -13.29 -21.16
N ASP A 84 -33.58 -12.10 -21.71
CA ASP A 84 -34.86 -11.37 -21.70
C ASP A 84 -35.40 -11.02 -20.30
N GLU A 85 -34.54 -11.01 -19.27
CA GLU A 85 -34.89 -10.70 -17.88
C GLU A 85 -34.59 -9.22 -17.54
N ALA A 86 -35.10 -8.29 -18.36
CA ALA A 86 -34.78 -6.86 -18.24
C ALA A 86 -35.19 -6.24 -16.89
N VAL A 87 -36.32 -6.68 -16.33
CA VAL A 87 -36.81 -6.20 -15.02
C VAL A 87 -35.87 -6.59 -13.89
N LEU A 88 -35.35 -7.83 -13.90
CA LEU A 88 -34.39 -8.30 -12.91
C LEU A 88 -33.03 -7.58 -13.07
N ALA A 89 -32.61 -7.32 -14.30
CA ALA A 89 -31.38 -6.58 -14.58
C ALA A 89 -31.43 -5.16 -13.99
N GLU A 90 -32.56 -4.47 -14.13
CA GLU A 90 -32.73 -3.12 -13.58
C GLU A 90 -32.80 -3.13 -12.05
N ARG A 91 -33.58 -4.06 -11.47
CA ARG A 91 -33.61 -4.24 -10.01
C ARG A 91 -32.22 -4.50 -9.45
N LEU A 92 -31.42 -5.32 -10.12
CA LEU A 92 -30.05 -5.63 -9.71
C LEU A 92 -29.17 -4.37 -9.71
N ARG A 93 -29.30 -3.48 -10.72
CA ARG A 93 -28.52 -2.23 -10.82
C ARG A 93 -28.81 -1.25 -9.69
N VAL A 94 -30.09 -1.05 -9.38
CA VAL A 94 -30.57 -0.05 -8.42
C VAL A 94 -30.46 -0.55 -6.97
N THR A 95 -30.44 -1.86 -6.75
CA THR A 95 -30.30 -2.42 -5.40
C THR A 95 -28.88 -2.16 -4.87
N ALA A 96 -28.77 -1.21 -3.94
CA ALA A 96 -27.55 -1.02 -3.17
C ALA A 96 -27.36 -2.20 -2.22
N ALA A 97 -26.23 -2.90 -2.32
CA ALA A 97 -25.84 -3.89 -1.33
C ALA A 97 -24.72 -3.30 -0.45
N PRO A 98 -24.78 -3.43 0.88
CA PRO A 98 -23.74 -2.93 1.77
C PRO A 98 -22.54 -3.89 1.78
N VAL A 99 -21.96 -4.19 0.61
CA VAL A 99 -20.92 -5.21 0.43
C VAL A 99 -19.69 -4.90 1.28
N PHE A 100 -19.23 -3.65 1.28
CA PHE A 100 -18.09 -3.26 2.10
C PHE A 100 -18.34 -3.49 3.61
N ALA A 101 -19.53 -3.14 4.10
CA ALA A 101 -19.89 -3.37 5.50
C ALA A 101 -19.95 -4.88 5.83
N ARG A 102 -20.47 -5.70 4.92
CA ARG A 102 -20.50 -7.16 5.08
C ARG A 102 -19.09 -7.78 5.07
N LEU A 103 -18.22 -7.33 4.17
CA LEU A 103 -16.82 -7.77 4.13
C LEU A 103 -16.09 -7.39 5.43
N ASN A 104 -16.30 -6.17 5.92
CA ASN A 104 -15.75 -5.73 7.19
C ASN A 104 -16.25 -6.58 8.38
N ALA A 105 -17.56 -6.82 8.46
CA ALA A 105 -18.16 -7.64 9.52
C ALA A 105 -17.71 -9.11 9.47
N SER A 106 -17.42 -9.65 8.28
CA SER A 106 -16.95 -11.03 8.10
C SER A 106 -15.51 -11.27 8.58
N GLY A 107 -14.74 -10.21 8.85
CA GLY A 107 -13.32 -10.30 9.18
C GLY A 107 -12.41 -10.61 7.98
N LEU A 108 -12.94 -10.84 6.77
CA LEU A 108 -12.13 -11.12 5.57
C LEU A 108 -11.14 -9.99 5.23
N LEU A 109 -11.46 -8.74 5.58
CA LEU A 109 -10.57 -7.61 5.39
C LEU A 109 -9.38 -7.58 6.37
N ARG A 110 -9.31 -8.54 7.30
CA ARG A 110 -8.23 -8.68 8.29
C ARG A 110 -7.12 -9.63 7.86
N ASP A 111 -7.10 -10.05 6.60
CA ASP A 111 -6.03 -10.87 6.05
C ASP A 111 -4.66 -10.15 6.11
N PRO A 112 -3.64 -10.71 6.77
CA PRO A 112 -2.32 -10.11 6.88
C PRO A 112 -1.66 -9.75 5.55
N ALA A 113 -1.86 -10.57 4.51
CA ALA A 113 -1.28 -10.31 3.19
C ALA A 113 -1.96 -9.10 2.53
N LEU A 114 -3.29 -9.03 2.57
CA LEU A 114 -4.05 -7.87 2.11
C LEU A 114 -3.62 -6.57 2.81
N ILE A 115 -3.49 -6.59 4.13
CA ILE A 115 -3.11 -5.40 4.91
C ILE A 115 -1.71 -4.91 4.53
N ARG A 116 -0.77 -5.83 4.33
CA ARG A 116 0.60 -5.51 3.89
C ARG A 116 0.59 -4.76 2.55
N GLU A 117 -0.13 -5.29 1.57
CA GLU A 117 -0.22 -4.69 0.24
C GLU A 117 -0.88 -3.30 0.28
N LEU A 118 -1.97 -3.16 1.05
CA LEU A 118 -2.64 -1.87 1.21
C LEU A 118 -1.76 -0.83 1.87
N LEU A 119 -0.99 -1.21 2.90
CA LEU A 119 -0.05 -0.31 3.55
C LEU A 119 1.06 0.11 2.58
N GLY A 120 1.60 -0.83 1.79
CA GLY A 120 2.57 -0.55 0.74
C GLY A 120 2.05 0.48 -0.26
N ARG A 121 0.84 0.24 -0.79
CA ARG A 121 0.18 1.15 -1.73
C ARG A 121 -0.07 2.54 -1.13
N VAL A 122 -0.65 2.63 0.06
CA VAL A 122 -0.94 3.93 0.69
C VAL A 122 0.33 4.71 0.99
N ARG A 123 1.42 4.02 1.37
CA ARG A 123 2.73 4.67 1.53
C ARG A 123 3.27 5.19 0.20
N GLN A 124 3.15 4.42 -0.88
CA GLN A 124 3.53 4.88 -2.22
C GLN A 124 2.71 6.11 -2.63
N ASP A 125 1.39 6.10 -2.42
CA ASP A 125 0.51 7.23 -2.72
C ASP A 125 0.88 8.47 -1.89
N LEU A 126 1.18 8.30 -0.60
CA LEU A 126 1.64 9.40 0.27
C LEU A 126 3.01 9.94 -0.14
N MET A 127 3.93 9.09 -0.55
CA MET A 127 5.23 9.50 -1.08
C MET A 127 5.06 10.27 -2.40
N ALA A 128 4.23 9.76 -3.30
CA ALA A 128 3.91 10.43 -4.57
C ALA A 128 3.29 11.81 -4.34
N ASP A 129 2.37 11.94 -3.39
CA ASP A 129 1.76 13.22 -3.00
C ASP A 129 2.79 14.21 -2.40
N ALA A 130 3.84 13.70 -1.74
CA ALA A 130 4.86 14.51 -1.10
C ALA A 130 6.02 14.90 -2.04
N LEU A 131 6.15 14.20 -3.18
CA LEU A 131 7.18 14.49 -4.18
C LEU A 131 6.83 15.79 -4.93
N PRO A 132 7.75 16.76 -4.99
CA PRO A 132 7.52 17.98 -5.76
C PRO A 132 7.42 17.64 -7.25
N ILE A 133 6.24 17.91 -7.83
CA ILE A 133 5.93 17.64 -9.25
C ILE A 133 6.67 18.62 -10.19
N ARG A 134 7.27 19.69 -9.66
CA ARG A 134 8.03 20.68 -10.41
C ARG A 134 9.48 20.68 -9.98
N ALA A 135 10.38 20.71 -10.96
CA ALA A 135 11.76 21.15 -10.71
C ALA A 135 11.72 22.58 -10.15
N PRO A 136 12.63 22.94 -9.23
CA PRO A 136 12.79 24.32 -8.81
C PRO A 136 12.92 25.24 -10.03
N ASP A 137 12.20 26.37 -10.04
CA ASP A 137 12.33 27.39 -11.10
C ASP A 137 13.74 27.99 -11.14
N ASP A 138 14.49 27.85 -10.03
CA ASP A 138 15.87 28.28 -9.87
C ASP A 138 16.84 27.11 -10.19
N PRO A 139 17.65 27.21 -11.27
CA PRO A 139 18.59 26.16 -11.66
C PRO A 139 19.71 25.92 -10.63
N ASP A 140 19.93 26.85 -9.70
CA ASP A 140 20.95 26.80 -8.66
C ASP A 140 20.45 26.20 -7.34
N GLN A 141 19.15 25.90 -7.21
CA GLN A 141 18.63 25.15 -6.06
C GLN A 141 19.01 23.66 -6.15
N PRO A 142 19.46 23.04 -5.04
CA PRO A 142 19.75 21.61 -5.01
C PRO A 142 18.46 20.81 -5.27
N SER A 143 18.41 20.19 -6.45
CA SER A 143 17.32 19.29 -6.86
C SER A 143 17.70 17.84 -6.55
N LEU A 144 16.77 17.08 -5.98
CA LEU A 144 16.91 15.62 -5.76
C LEU A 144 16.50 14.79 -6.99
N LEU A 145 16.07 15.44 -8.08
CA LEU A 145 15.72 14.75 -9.32
C LEU A 145 16.93 14.68 -10.26
N PRO A 146 17.37 13.49 -10.71
CA PRO A 146 18.40 13.36 -11.72
C PRO A 146 17.90 14.02 -13.02
N ARG A 147 18.64 15.03 -13.48
CA ARG A 147 18.43 15.63 -14.80
C ARG A 147 18.86 14.59 -15.84
N LEU A 148 17.91 14.05 -16.60
CA LEU A 148 18.16 13.18 -17.77
C LEU A 148 18.48 14.04 -19.00
#